data_AF-A0A838JTV5-F1
#
_entry.id   AF-A0A838JTV5-F1
#
_cell.length_a   1.000
_cell.length_b   1.000
_cell.length_c   1.000
_cell.angle_alpha   90.00
_cell.angle_beta   90.00
_cell.angle_gamma   90.00
#
_symmetry.space_group_name_H-M   'P 1'
#
loop_
_entity.id
_entity.type
_entity.pdbx_description
1 polymer ?
#
loop_
_entity_poly.entity_id
_entity_poly.type
_entity_poly.pdbx_seq_one_letter_code
_entity_poly.pdbx_strand_id
1 'polypeptide(L)'
;MAVFAYKARSRQGEILEDKIEGNDMMSVAMTLRQQGLLVIDIKEQGVGQKDILEPFKKVKLSDLVIFSRQFSTMINAGLPIVRCLYVLSEQTDNKKLKETL
;
A
#
# COMPACT_ATOMS: atom_id res chain seq x y z
N MET A 1 20.01 9.79 10.54
CA MET A 1 19.76 8.78 9.51
C MET A 1 18.28 8.86 9.17
N ALA A 2 17.98 9.11 7.91
CA ALA A 2 16.62 9.13 7.39
C ALA A 2 16.40 7.88 6.53
N VAL A 3 15.15 7.40 6.48
CA VAL A 3 14.77 6.29 5.60
C VAL A 3 14.44 6.89 4.23
N PHE A 4 15.02 6.35 3.17
CA PHE A 4 14.73 6.74 1.79
C PHE A 4 14.06 5.56 1.10
N ALA A 5 12.90 5.79 0.49
CA ALA A 5 12.32 4.81 -0.43
C ALA A 5 12.95 5.03 -1.80
N TYR A 6 13.52 3.98 -2.38
CA TYR A 6 14.12 4.04 -3.70
C TYR A 6 13.43 3.08 -4.65
N LYS A 7 13.33 3.52 -5.91
CA LYS A 7 12.96 2.68 -7.04
C LYS A 7 14.18 2.59 -7.92
N ALA A 8 14.78 1.40 -8.01
CA ALA A 8 15.96 1.18 -8.82
C ALA A 8 15.78 -0.01 -9.76
N ARG A 9 16.45 0.04 -10.90
CA ARG A 9 16.47 -1.02 -11.89
C ARG A 9 17.73 -1.86 -11.70
N SER A 10 17.56 -3.16 -11.50
CA SER A 10 18.66 -4.11 -11.57
C SER A 10 19.21 -4.20 -12.99
N ARG A 11 20.46 -4.66 -13.14
CA ARG A 11 21.10 -4.90 -14.45
C ARG A 11 20.33 -5.93 -15.29
N GLN A 12 19.51 -6.76 -14.65
CA GLN A 12 18.60 -7.73 -15.28
C GLN A 12 17.28 -7.10 -15.77
N GLY A 13 17.07 -5.81 -15.55
CA GLY A 13 15.90 -5.07 -16.02
C GLY A 13 14.73 -5.04 -15.02
N GLU A 14 14.83 -5.76 -13.91
CA GLU A 14 13.84 -5.79 -12.83
C GLU A 14 13.82 -4.47 -12.06
N ILE A 15 12.61 -4.01 -11.72
CA ILE A 15 12.39 -2.80 -10.93
C ILE A 15 12.23 -3.23 -9.47
N LEU A 16 13.19 -2.83 -8.65
CA LEU A 16 13.23 -3.07 -7.22
C LEU A 16 12.79 -1.80 -6.48
N GLU A 17 11.76 -1.95 -5.67
CA GLU A 17 11.25 -0.91 -4.78
C GLU A 17 11.54 -1.36 -3.34
N ASP A 18 12.51 -0.71 -2.70
CA ASP A 18 12.88 -1.03 -1.33
C ASP A 18 13.25 0.24 -0.54
N LYS A 19 13.50 0.08 0.75
CA LYS A 19 13.86 1.15 1.68
C LYS A 19 15.32 1.02 2.07
N ILE A 20 16.03 2.13 2.05
CA ILE A 20 17.42 2.22 2.47
C ILE A 20 17.60 3.37 3.46
N GLU A 21 18.37 3.11 4.50
CA GLU A 21 18.73 4.13 5.48
C GLU A 21 19.96 4.89 4.98
N GLY A 22 19.89 6.21 5.01
CA GLY A 22 20.97 7.09 4.56
C GLY A 22 21.06 8.37 5.36
N ASN A 23 22.18 9.07 5.21
CA ASN A 23 22.37 10.39 5.81
C ASN A 23 21.90 11.51 4.87
N ASP A 24 21.97 11.28 3.57
CA ASP A 24 21.60 12.24 2.53
C ASP A 24 21.17 11.53 1.23
N MET A 25 20.35 12.18 0.40
CA MET A 25 19.89 11.62 -0.87
C MET A 25 21.07 11.24 -1.78
N MET A 26 22.15 12.04 -1.78
CA MET A 26 23.34 11.77 -2.57
C MET A 26 24.12 10.54 -2.07
N SER A 27 24.15 10.32 -0.74
CA SER A 27 24.76 9.13 -0.14
C SER A 27 24.00 7.85 -0.53
N VAL A 28 22.67 7.89 -0.50
CA VAL A 28 21.81 6.78 -0.90
C VAL A 28 21.96 6.46 -2.38
N ALA A 29 21.96 7.48 -3.24
CA ALA A 29 22.17 7.29 -4.68
C ALA A 29 23.53 6.63 -4.98
N MET A 30 24.57 7.00 -4.23
CA MET A 30 25.91 6.43 -4.39
C MET A 30 25.94 4.96 -3.92
N THR A 31 25.32 4.62 -2.79
CA THR A 31 25.22 3.24 -2.30
C THR A 31 24.47 2.35 -3.28
N LEU A 32 23.33 2.81 -3.81
CA LEU A 32 22.55 2.06 -4.81
C LEU A 32 23.33 1.86 -6.11
N ARG A 33 24.08 2.88 -6.54
CA ARG A 33 24.94 2.77 -7.71
C ARG A 33 26.12 1.82 -7.50
N GLN A 34 26.71 1.79 -6.30
CA GLN A 34 27.75 0.82 -5.93
C GLN A 34 27.21 -0.62 -5.90
N GLN A 35 25.95 -0.81 -5.54
CA GLN A 35 25.25 -2.10 -5.62
C GLN A 35 24.87 -2.51 -7.05
N GLY A 36 25.22 -1.71 -8.07
CA GLY A 36 24.92 -1.99 -9.46
C GLY A 36 23.46 -1.76 -9.85
N LEU A 37 22.70 -1.04 -9.01
CA LEU A 37 21.31 -0.67 -9.24
C LEU A 37 21.24 0.71 -9.91
N LEU A 38 20.48 0.82 -11.00
CA LEU A 38 20.19 2.09 -11.66
C LEU A 38 19.02 2.76 -10.97
N VAL A 39 19.30 3.82 -10.21
CA VAL A 39 18.28 4.61 -9.54
C VAL A 39 17.34 5.27 -10.56
N ILE A 40 16.05 4.98 -10.46
CA ILE A 40 14.98 5.62 -11.26
C ILE A 40 14.36 6.77 -10.46
N ASP A 41 14.11 6.56 -9.17
CA ASP A 41 13.50 7.56 -8.28
C ASP A 41 14.01 7.35 -6.85
N ILE A 42 14.30 8.44 -6.14
CA ILE A 42 14.63 8.42 -4.70
C ILE A 42 13.73 9.42 -4.01
N LYS A 43 12.93 8.94 -3.06
CA LYS A 43 12.11 9.77 -2.20
C LYS A 43 12.57 9.63 -0.77
N GLU A 44 12.90 10.76 -0.15
CA GLU A 44 13.13 10.83 1.27
C GLU A 44 11.81 10.52 2.00
N GLN A 45 11.74 9.35 2.66
CA GLN A 45 10.71 9.12 3.66
C GLN A 45 11.13 9.86 4.93
N GLY A 46 10.95 11.19 4.90
CA GLY A 46 10.86 11.96 6.13
C GLY A 46 9.82 11.30 7.02
N VAL A 47 10.12 11.15 8.30
CA VAL A 47 9.32 10.43 9.32
C VAL A 47 7.87 10.96 9.44
N GLY A 48 7.50 12.04 8.73
CA GLY A 48 6.14 12.59 8.62
C GLY A 48 5.42 12.39 7.28
N GLN A 49 5.95 11.62 6.32
CA GLN A 49 5.31 11.39 5.01
C GLN A 49 4.75 9.96 4.86
N LYS A 50 4.31 9.36 5.96
CA LYS A 50 3.19 8.42 5.89
C LYS A 50 1.92 9.26 5.83
N ASP A 51 1.26 9.25 4.67
CA ASP A 51 -0.20 9.38 4.65
C ASP A 51 -0.87 10.73 4.84
N ILE A 52 -0.34 11.80 4.23
CA ILE A 52 -1.14 13.04 4.02
C ILE A 52 -2.37 12.77 3.10
N LEU A 53 -2.41 11.65 2.38
CA LEU A 53 -3.52 11.28 1.48
C LEU A 53 -4.38 10.09 1.96
N GLU A 54 -4.07 9.39 3.06
CA GLU A 54 -4.97 8.36 3.60
C GLU A 54 -6.37 8.89 3.96
N PRO A 55 -6.52 10.08 4.58
CA PRO A 55 -7.87 10.58 4.86
C PRO A 55 -8.67 10.88 3.58
N PHE A 56 -8.02 11.08 2.43
CA PHE A 56 -8.65 11.41 1.14
C PHE A 56 -8.80 10.23 0.18
N LYS A 57 -8.20 9.06 0.43
CA LYS A 57 -8.49 7.87 -0.38
C LYS A 57 -9.96 7.52 -0.21
N LYS A 58 -10.76 7.72 -1.25
CA LYS A 58 -12.14 7.26 -1.31
C LYS A 58 -12.15 5.74 -1.51
N VAL A 59 -13.18 5.06 -1.00
CA VAL A 59 -13.43 3.66 -1.35
C VAL A 59 -13.66 3.60 -2.86
N LYS A 60 -12.95 2.71 -3.56
CA LYS A 60 -13.12 2.57 -5.01
C LYS A 60 -14.49 1.94 -5.30
N LEU A 61 -15.09 2.31 -6.43
CA LEU A 61 -16.36 1.73 -6.86
C LEU A 61 -16.27 0.19 -6.96
N SER A 62 -15.15 -0.33 -7.44
CA SER A 62 -14.91 -1.77 -7.55
C SER A 62 -15.02 -2.49 -6.20
N ASP A 63 -14.48 -1.90 -5.13
CA ASP A 63 -14.52 -2.49 -3.78
C ASP A 63 -15.96 -2.52 -3.25
N LEU A 64 -16.75 -1.46 -3.50
CA LEU A 64 -18.16 -1.43 -3.15
C LEU A 64 -19.00 -2.46 -3.92
N VAL A 65 -18.69 -2.68 -5.20
CA VAL A 65 -19.38 -3.70 -6.03
C VAL A 65 -19.11 -5.10 -5.49
N ILE A 66 -17.86 -5.40 -5.12
CA ILE A 66 -17.47 -6.68 -4.52
C ILE A 66 -18.18 -6.87 -3.17
N PHE A 67 -18.08 -5.87 -2.28
CA PHE A 67 -18.76 -5.86 -0.99
C PHE A 67 -20.27 -6.14 -1.14
N SER A 68 -20.95 -5.39 -2.01
CA SER A 68 -22.41 -5.51 -2.20
C SER A 68 -22.81 -6.90 -2.72
N ARG A 69 -22.01 -7.48 -3.62
CA ARG A 69 -22.24 -8.84 -4.13
C ARG A 69 -22.06 -9.88 -3.03
N GLN A 70 -20.96 -9.81 -2.29
CA GLN A 70 -20.67 -10.76 -1.21
C GLN A 70 -21.69 -10.66 -0.08
N PHE A 71 -22.07 -9.43 0.31
CA PHE A 71 -23.11 -9.17 1.30
C PHE A 71 -24.47 -9.72 0.88
N SER A 72 -24.89 -9.49 -0.37
CA SER A 72 -26.13 -10.02 -0.93
C SER A 72 -26.14 -11.56 -0.91
N THR A 73 -25.05 -12.21 -1.33
CA THR A 73 -24.93 -13.68 -1.28
C THR A 73 -25.07 -14.22 0.15
N MET A 74 -24.44 -13.58 1.14
CA MET A 74 -24.52 -14.02 2.53
C MET A 74 -25.90 -13.82 3.14
N ILE A 75 -26.56 -12.69 2.85
CA ILE A 75 -27.95 -12.45 3.28
C ILE A 75 -28.89 -13.47 2.65
N ASN A 76 -28.75 -13.75 1.35
CA ASN A 76 -29.57 -14.74 0.65
C ASN A 76 -29.33 -16.16 1.17
N ALA A 77 -28.14 -16.45 1.68
CA ALA A 77 -27.81 -17.70 2.37
C ALA A 77 -28.36 -17.77 3.81
N GLY A 78 -29.02 -16.71 4.30
CA GLY A 78 -29.62 -16.66 5.63
C GLY A 78 -28.65 -16.39 6.77
N LEU A 79 -27.45 -15.87 6.49
CA LEU A 79 -26.52 -15.49 7.56
C LEU A 79 -27.05 -14.26 8.32
N PRO A 80 -26.89 -14.22 9.66
CA PRO A 80 -27.19 -13.03 10.44
C PRO A 80 -26.38 -11.83 9.94
N ILE A 81 -27.04 -10.68 9.77
CA ILE A 81 -26.44 -9.45 9.21
C ILE A 81 -25.15 -9.05 9.94
N VAL A 82 -25.15 -9.13 11.28
CA VAL A 82 -23.97 -8.83 12.10
C VAL A 82 -22.78 -9.73 11.75
N ARG A 83 -23.05 -11.02 11.46
CA ARG A 83 -22.02 -11.97 11.04
C ARG A 83 -21.54 -11.71 9.62
N CYS A 84 -22.43 -11.32 8.71
CA CYS A 84 -22.04 -10.90 7.36
C CYS A 84 -21.07 -9.71 7.40
N LEU A 85 -21.37 -8.69 8.21
CA LEU A 85 -20.51 -7.51 8.34
C LEU A 85 -19.14 -7.86 8.91
N TYR A 86 -19.10 -8.68 9.97
CA TYR A 86 -17.85 -9.16 10.56
C TYR A 86 -16.97 -9.96 9.58
N VAL A 87 -17.58 -10.85 8.78
CA VAL A 87 -16.83 -11.62 7.77
C VAL A 87 -16.31 -10.69 6.67
N LEU A 88 -17.11 -9.72 6.23
CA LEU A 88 -16.71 -8.76 5.21
C LEU A 88 -15.62 -7.81 5.69
N SER A 89 -15.65 -7.36 6.95
CA SER A 89 -14.58 -6.53 7.52
C SER A 89 -13.25 -7.30 7.56
N GLU A 90 -13.29 -8.60 7.83
CA GLU A 90 -12.08 -9.43 7.84
C GLU A 90 -11.51 -9.69 6.44
N GLN A 91 -12.38 -9.83 5.44
CA GLN A 91 -11.99 -10.15 4.06
C GLN A 91 -11.72 -8.92 3.16
N THR A 92 -12.00 -7.71 3.64
CA THR A 92 -11.83 -6.48 2.86
C THR A 92 -10.38 -6.00 2.87
N ASP A 93 -9.74 -5.95 1.70
CA ASP A 93 -8.38 -5.41 1.54
C ASP A 93 -8.30 -3.88 1.65
N ASN A 94 -9.40 -3.19 1.34
CA ASN A 94 -9.45 -1.74 1.45
C ASN A 94 -9.54 -1.31 2.92
N LYS A 95 -8.42 -0.87 3.48
CA LYS A 95 -8.30 -0.41 4.88
C LYS A 95 -9.42 0.53 5.32
N LYS A 96 -9.81 1.48 4.46
CA LYS A 96 -10.85 2.46 4.81
C LYS A 96 -12.25 1.86 4.81
N LEU A 97 -12.53 0.96 3.86
CA LEU A 97 -13.80 0.23 3.86
C LEU A 97 -13.87 -0.72 5.07
N LYS A 98 -12.76 -1.39 5.42
CA LYS A 98 -12.65 -2.23 6.61
C LYS A 98 -12.91 -1.45 7.91
N GLU A 99 -12.41 -0.23 8.03
CA GLU A 99 -12.63 0.63 9.21
C GLU A 99 -14.09 1.10 9.34
N THR A 100 -14.82 1.20 8.23
CA THR A 100 -16.23 1.65 8.21
C THR A 100 -17.27 0.56 8.41
N LEU A 101 -16.88 -0.72 8.37
CA LEU A 101 -17.76 -1.89 8.52
C LEU A 101 -17.83 -2.36 9.97
#